data_AF-A0A7K7D9N9-F1
#
_entry.id   AF-A0A7K7D9N9-F1
#
_cell.length_a   1.000
_cell.length_b   1.000
_cell.length_c   1.000
_cell.angle_alpha   90.00
_cell.angle_beta   90.00
_cell.angle_gamma   90.00
#
_symmetry.space_group_name_H-M   'P 1'
#
loop_
_entity.id
_entity.type
_entity.pdbx_description
1 polymer ?
#
loop_
_entity_poly.entity_id
_entity_poly.type
_entity_poly.pdbx_seq_one_letter_code
_entity_poly.pdbx_strand_id
1 'polypeptide(L)'
;MATRRLTDAFLLLRNNAVQSRQLLAEQLADDRMALVSGISLDPEAAIGVTKRLPPKWVDGADEIQYDIARVKQKMKELASLHDKHLNRPTLDDSSEEERAIEITTQEITQLFHRCQRAVQVLQSRSRTCTEQEARVLRNVVSSLAQALQDLSTNFRHAQSDYLKRMKNREERSKHFFDTSVPLMDDGEDDTLYDRGFTDDQLALVEQNTLMVEEREREIRQIVQSISDLNEIFRDLGAMIVEQGTVLDRIDYNIEQSCMKTEEGLKQLHKAEQYQKKNRKMLVILILFVIVIVLIVVLIGVKSH
;
A
#
# COMPACT_ATOMS: atom_id res chain seq x y z
N MET A 1 -2.01 5.71 28.85
CA MET A 1 -0.62 5.17 28.86
C MET A 1 0.32 6.33 28.61
N ALA A 2 1.26 6.59 29.54
CA ALA A 2 2.32 7.59 29.33
C ALA A 2 3.49 6.94 28.58
N THR A 3 3.95 7.55 27.49
CA THR A 3 5.11 7.06 26.73
C THR A 3 6.36 7.88 27.10
N ARG A 4 7.48 7.20 27.34
CA ARG A 4 8.78 7.84 27.63
C ARG A 4 9.73 7.62 26.46
N ARG A 5 10.24 8.69 25.87
CA ARG A 5 11.30 8.61 24.86
C ARG A 5 12.65 8.42 25.55
N LEU A 6 13.34 7.33 25.21
CA LEU A 6 14.69 7.00 25.70
C LEU A 6 15.78 7.24 24.64
N THR A 7 15.40 7.84 23.50
CA THR A 7 16.29 8.04 22.36
C THR A 7 17.53 8.85 22.74
N ASP A 8 17.37 9.92 23.52
CA ASP A 8 18.49 10.80 23.89
C ASP A 8 19.46 10.11 24.85
N ALA A 9 18.93 9.37 25.83
CA ALA A 9 19.73 8.56 26.74
C ALA A 9 20.50 7.47 25.98
N PHE A 10 19.86 6.83 25.00
CA PHE A 10 20.50 5.85 24.12
C PHE A 10 21.60 6.48 23.27
N LEU A 11 21.37 7.64 22.65
CA LEU A 11 22.36 8.33 21.84
C LEU A 11 23.58 8.75 22.66
N LEU A 12 23.36 9.24 23.88
CA LEU A 12 24.43 9.60 24.82
C LEU A 12 25.28 8.37 25.17
N LEU A 13 24.65 7.27 25.59
CA LEU A 13 25.35 6.03 25.93
C LEU A 13 26.11 5.46 24.73
N ARG A 14 25.50 5.49 23.53
CA ARG A 14 26.15 5.06 22.29
C ARG A 14 27.39 5.88 21.98
N ASN A 15 27.27 7.22 22.00
CA ASN A 15 28.37 8.12 21.68
C ASN A 15 29.51 7.98 22.72
N ASN A 16 29.17 7.85 24.00
CA ASN A 16 30.13 7.64 25.07
C ASN A 16 30.85 6.28 24.95
N ALA A 17 30.13 5.21 24.54
CA ALA A 17 30.73 3.91 24.28
C ALA A 17 31.66 3.91 23.06
N VAL A 18 31.35 4.69 22.01
CA VAL A 18 32.22 4.88 20.83
C VAL A 18 33.49 5.64 21.23
N GLN A 19 33.36 6.75 21.95
CA GLN A 19 34.50 7.51 22.46
C GLN A 19 35.40 6.67 23.38
N SER A 20 34.79 5.90 24.29
CA SER A 20 35.55 5.00 25.19
C SER A 20 36.30 3.92 24.41
N ARG A 21 35.72 3.41 23.31
CA ARG A 21 36.39 2.47 22.41
C ARG A 21 37.54 3.12 21.64
N GLN A 22 37.36 4.35 21.18
CA GLN A 22 38.41 5.11 20.49
C GLN A 22 39.58 5.41 21.41
N LEU A 23 39.34 5.86 22.64
CA LEU A 23 40.39 6.08 23.64
C LEU A 23 41.18 4.80 23.96
N LEU A 24 40.48 3.67 24.11
CA LEU A 24 41.11 2.37 24.35
C LEU A 24 41.90 1.88 23.12
N ALA A 25 41.41 2.18 21.91
CA ALA A 25 42.11 1.88 20.66
C ALA A 25 43.33 2.77 20.46
N GLU A 26 43.28 4.04 20.88
CA GLU A 26 44.37 5.00 20.82
C GLU A 26 45.50 4.64 21.81
N GLN A 27 45.14 4.21 23.03
CA GLN A 27 46.09 3.64 24.00
C GLN A 27 46.73 2.34 23.51
N LEU A 28 46.03 1.51 22.74
CA LEU A 28 46.58 0.29 22.14
C LEU A 28 47.30 0.55 20.81
N ALA A 29 47.03 1.67 20.15
CA ALA A 29 47.66 2.07 18.89
C ALA A 29 49.10 2.52 19.14
N ASP A 30 49.39 3.18 20.26
CA ASP A 30 50.75 3.59 20.62
C ASP A 30 51.72 2.39 20.72
N ASP A 31 51.24 1.24 21.22
CA ASP A 31 52.01 -0.01 21.32
C ASP A 31 52.03 -0.86 20.02
N ARG A 32 51.17 -0.56 19.04
CA ARG A 32 50.99 -1.38 17.81
C ARG A 32 51.20 -0.65 16.49
N MET A 33 51.46 0.66 16.49
CA MET A 33 51.64 1.47 15.26
C MET A 33 52.92 1.18 14.46
N ALA A 34 53.68 0.13 14.79
CA ALA A 34 54.79 -0.32 13.95
C ALA A 34 54.39 -1.31 12.83
N LEU A 35 53.21 -1.97 12.87
CA LEU A 35 52.97 -3.13 11.97
C LEU A 35 51.61 -3.24 11.26
N VAL A 36 50.64 -2.34 11.46
CA VAL A 36 49.33 -2.44 10.76
C VAL A 36 48.79 -1.07 10.35
N SER A 37 49.41 -0.41 9.36
CA SER A 37 48.88 0.83 8.76
C SER A 37 47.79 0.58 7.70
N GLY A 38 46.99 -0.48 7.83
CA GLY A 38 46.09 -0.96 6.76
C GLY A 38 44.62 -1.09 7.12
N ILE A 39 44.25 -0.98 8.40
CA ILE A 39 42.85 -1.15 8.83
C ILE A 39 42.41 0.19 9.41
N SER A 40 41.71 0.98 8.60
CA SER A 40 40.94 2.14 9.07
C SER A 40 40.02 1.68 10.20
N LEU A 41 40.32 2.11 11.43
CA LEU A 41 39.56 1.83 12.65
C LEU A 41 38.37 2.78 12.84
N ASP A 42 37.98 3.54 11.81
CA ASP A 42 36.81 4.39 11.88
C ASP A 42 35.51 3.55 11.83
N PRO A 43 34.76 3.42 12.94
CA PRO A 43 33.49 2.70 12.92
C PRO A 43 32.45 3.42 12.08
N GLU A 44 32.63 4.71 11.77
CA GLU A 44 31.77 5.45 10.83
C GLU A 44 32.04 5.06 9.37
N ALA A 45 33.25 4.60 9.05
CA ALA A 45 33.57 3.97 7.76
C ALA A 45 33.03 2.53 7.66
N ALA A 46 32.89 1.82 8.78
CA ALA A 46 32.18 0.52 8.84
C ALA A 46 30.65 0.68 8.83
N ILE A 47 30.15 1.82 9.34
CA ILE A 47 28.79 2.35 9.13
C ILE A 47 28.75 3.19 7.83
N GLY A 48 29.72 2.97 6.94
CA GLY A 48 29.56 3.16 5.50
C GLY A 48 28.52 2.15 5.03
N VAL A 49 27.27 2.48 5.38
CA VAL A 49 26.01 2.01 4.85
C VAL A 49 26.28 1.11 3.68
N THR A 50 26.08 -0.20 3.84
CA THR A 50 25.71 -1.01 2.69
C THR A 50 24.45 -0.33 2.16
N LYS A 51 24.59 0.64 1.25
CA LYS A 51 23.51 1.17 0.43
C LYS A 51 23.13 -0.01 -0.45
N ARG A 52 22.50 -1.02 0.16
CA ARG A 52 21.75 -2.01 -0.58
C ARG A 52 20.68 -1.17 -1.21
N LEU A 53 20.78 -0.99 -2.53
CA LEU A 53 19.74 -0.35 -3.28
C LEU A 53 18.43 -1.05 -2.90
N PRO A 54 17.33 -0.29 -2.74
CA PRO A 54 16.04 -0.90 -2.50
C PRO A 54 15.79 -1.97 -3.56
N PRO A 55 15.19 -3.11 -3.20
CA PRO A 55 14.88 -4.15 -4.15
C PRO A 55 14.13 -3.59 -5.36
N LYS A 56 14.42 -4.09 -6.57
CA LYS A 56 13.81 -3.59 -7.82
C LYS A 56 12.26 -3.67 -7.87
N TRP A 57 11.64 -4.41 -6.96
CA TRP A 57 10.19 -4.47 -6.85
C TRP A 57 9.60 -3.24 -6.13
N VAL A 58 10.41 -2.49 -5.38
CA VAL A 58 9.99 -1.27 -4.68
C VAL A 58 9.53 -0.22 -5.67
N ASP A 59 10.24 -0.03 -6.78
CA ASP A 59 9.83 0.90 -7.85
C ASP A 59 8.42 0.58 -8.39
N GLY A 60 8.10 -0.71 -8.54
CA GLY A 60 6.78 -1.15 -8.96
C GLY A 60 5.70 -0.93 -7.90
N ALA A 61 6.04 -1.03 -6.61
CA ALA A 61 5.12 -0.69 -5.53
C ALA A 61 4.85 0.82 -5.49
N ASP A 62 5.88 1.66 -5.70
CA ASP A 62 5.74 3.12 -5.75
C ASP A 62 4.91 3.58 -6.95
N GLU A 63 5.06 2.93 -8.12
CA GLU A 63 4.21 3.18 -9.29
C GLU A 63 2.73 2.89 -8.98
N ILE A 64 2.43 1.77 -8.33
CA ILE A 64 1.05 1.42 -7.94
C ILE A 64 0.51 2.43 -6.92
N GLN A 65 1.31 2.86 -5.95
CA GLN A 65 0.89 3.88 -4.97
C GLN A 65 0.58 5.21 -5.64
N TYR A 66 1.39 5.61 -6.63
CA TYR A 66 1.15 6.79 -7.44
C TYR A 66 -0.17 6.69 -8.21
N ASP A 67 -0.42 5.57 -8.89
CA ASP A 67 -1.67 5.35 -9.62
C ASP A 67 -2.89 5.32 -8.68
N ILE A 68 -2.78 4.71 -7.48
CA ILE A 68 -3.83 4.75 -6.45
C ILE A 68 -4.13 6.19 -6.02
N ALA A 69 -3.10 7.01 -5.81
CA ALA A 69 -3.28 8.43 -5.48
C ALA A 69 -3.98 9.18 -6.61
N ARG A 70 -3.64 8.87 -7.87
CA ARG A 70 -4.28 9.43 -9.05
C ARG A 70 -5.75 9.04 -9.16
N VAL A 71 -6.10 7.78 -8.89
CA VAL A 71 -7.51 7.33 -8.83
C VAL A 71 -8.27 8.12 -7.78
N LYS A 72 -7.73 8.28 -6.56
CA LYS A 72 -8.37 9.08 -5.50
C LYS A 72 -8.64 10.52 -5.95
N GLN A 73 -7.66 11.15 -6.62
CA GLN A 73 -7.82 12.50 -7.13
C GLN A 73 -8.91 12.58 -8.21
N LYS A 74 -8.92 11.63 -9.16
CA LYS A 74 -9.93 11.56 -10.22
C LYS A 74 -11.34 11.28 -9.68
N MET A 75 -11.47 10.46 -8.65
CA MET A 75 -12.74 10.24 -7.95
C MET A 75 -13.28 11.52 -7.31
N LYS A 76 -12.40 12.36 -6.75
CA LYS A 76 -12.79 13.67 -6.19
C LYS A 76 -13.25 14.64 -7.29
N GLU A 77 -12.55 14.66 -8.42
CA GLU A 77 -12.95 15.42 -9.61
C GLU A 77 -14.32 14.96 -10.12
N LEU A 78 -14.53 13.65 -10.27
CA LEU A 78 -15.81 13.07 -10.66
C LEU A 78 -16.94 13.43 -9.71
N ALA A 79 -16.70 13.38 -8.39
CA ALA A 79 -17.69 13.78 -7.40
C ALA A 79 -18.12 15.25 -7.56
N SER A 80 -17.18 16.15 -7.91
CA SER A 80 -17.51 17.55 -8.19
C SER A 80 -18.33 17.72 -9.48
N LEU A 81 -18.03 16.92 -10.52
CA LEU A 81 -18.80 16.92 -11.77
C LEU A 81 -20.22 16.39 -11.53
N HIS A 82 -20.36 15.30 -10.77
CA HIS A 82 -21.67 14.76 -10.37
C HIS A 82 -22.52 15.78 -9.61
N ASP A 83 -21.93 16.50 -8.65
CA ASP A 83 -22.65 17.54 -7.89
C ASP A 83 -23.03 18.74 -8.78
N LYS A 84 -22.12 19.19 -9.64
CA LYS A 84 -22.38 20.26 -10.62
C LYS A 84 -23.55 19.88 -11.54
N HIS A 85 -23.53 18.67 -12.08
CA HIS A 85 -24.55 18.16 -12.99
C HIS A 85 -25.92 17.98 -12.30
N LEU A 86 -25.93 17.50 -11.04
CA LEU A 86 -27.16 17.33 -10.28
C LEU A 86 -27.83 18.64 -9.87
N ASN A 87 -27.03 19.67 -9.52
CA ASN A 87 -27.51 20.95 -9.00
C ASN A 87 -27.85 22.00 -10.08
N ARG A 88 -27.67 21.65 -11.35
CA ARG A 88 -27.85 22.56 -12.48
C ARG A 88 -29.34 22.92 -12.75
N PRO A 89 -29.63 24.18 -13.15
CA PRO A 89 -30.93 24.57 -13.75
C PRO A 89 -31.17 23.89 -15.11
N THR A 90 -32.42 23.54 -15.40
CA THR A 90 -32.84 22.70 -16.56
C THR A 90 -32.57 23.29 -17.96
N LEU A 91 -32.12 24.55 -18.07
CA LEU A 91 -32.01 25.30 -19.34
C LEU A 91 -30.60 25.47 -19.90
N ASP A 92 -29.57 24.96 -19.22
CA ASP A 92 -28.18 24.99 -19.71
C ASP A 92 -27.93 23.84 -20.71
N ASP A 93 -26.84 23.83 -21.50
CA ASP A 93 -26.50 22.73 -22.44
C ASP A 93 -25.72 21.63 -21.69
N SER A 94 -26.19 20.38 -21.63
CA SER A 94 -25.59 19.30 -20.78
C SER A 94 -24.52 18.46 -21.42
N SER A 95 -24.29 18.66 -22.70
CA SER A 95 -23.40 17.80 -23.46
C SER A 95 -21.94 17.87 -23.00
N GLU A 96 -21.49 19.00 -22.41
CA GLU A 96 -20.11 19.16 -21.93
C GLU A 96 -19.86 18.45 -20.59
N GLU A 97 -20.72 18.64 -19.58
CA GLU A 97 -20.58 17.97 -18.28
C GLU A 97 -20.77 16.45 -18.39
N GLU A 98 -21.76 16.00 -19.16
CA GLU A 98 -22.01 14.56 -19.37
C GLU A 98 -20.80 13.89 -20.02
N ARG A 99 -20.23 14.53 -21.05
CA ARG A 99 -18.99 14.07 -21.68
C ARG A 99 -17.80 14.07 -20.70
N ALA A 100 -17.69 15.08 -19.84
CA ALA A 100 -16.63 15.13 -18.83
C ALA A 100 -16.78 14.01 -17.79
N ILE A 101 -18.00 13.69 -17.37
CA ILE A 101 -18.32 12.57 -16.46
C ILE A 101 -17.97 11.24 -17.12
N GLU A 102 -18.35 11.05 -18.38
CA GLU A 102 -18.03 9.86 -19.18
C GLU A 102 -16.51 9.66 -19.26
N ILE A 103 -15.76 10.68 -19.69
CA ILE A 103 -14.30 10.61 -19.83
C ILE A 103 -13.65 10.29 -18.48
N THR A 104 -14.03 11.01 -17.42
CA THR A 104 -13.44 10.83 -16.09
C THR A 104 -13.76 9.44 -15.53
N THR A 105 -14.96 8.92 -15.77
CA THR A 105 -15.37 7.55 -15.38
C THR A 105 -14.53 6.51 -16.11
N GLN A 106 -14.32 6.66 -17.42
CA GLN A 106 -13.47 5.75 -18.20
C GLN A 106 -12.01 5.81 -17.74
N GLU A 107 -11.45 6.99 -17.49
CA GLU A 107 -10.09 7.16 -16.95
C GLU A 107 -9.92 6.43 -15.62
N ILE A 108 -10.89 6.55 -14.71
CA ILE A 108 -10.87 5.86 -13.41
C ILE A 108 -10.85 4.35 -13.61
N THR A 109 -11.74 3.80 -14.44
CA THR A 109 -11.80 2.35 -14.72
C THR A 109 -10.50 1.84 -15.34
N GLN A 110 -9.90 2.60 -16.26
CA GLN A 110 -8.59 2.26 -16.86
C GLN A 110 -7.47 2.25 -15.82
N LEU A 111 -7.45 3.23 -14.90
CA LEU A 111 -6.49 3.28 -13.81
C LEU A 111 -6.67 2.10 -12.85
N PHE A 112 -7.91 1.70 -12.53
CA PHE A 112 -8.17 0.49 -11.74
C PHE A 112 -7.59 -0.77 -12.39
N HIS A 113 -7.81 -0.97 -13.70
CA HIS A 113 -7.22 -2.10 -14.42
C HIS A 113 -5.69 -2.04 -14.48
N ARG A 114 -5.11 -0.85 -14.62
CA ARG A 114 -3.64 -0.67 -14.58
C ARG A 114 -3.09 -1.08 -13.21
N CYS A 115 -3.69 -0.59 -12.12
CA CYS A 115 -3.31 -0.97 -10.77
C CYS A 115 -3.46 -2.49 -10.55
N GLN A 116 -4.58 -3.09 -10.96
CA GLN A 116 -4.83 -4.53 -10.85
C GLN A 116 -3.72 -5.34 -11.54
N ARG A 117 -3.40 -5.04 -12.81
CA ARG A 117 -2.34 -5.74 -13.56
C ARG A 117 -0.98 -5.54 -12.91
N ALA A 118 -0.67 -4.33 -12.47
CA ALA A 118 0.59 -4.01 -11.80
C ALA A 118 0.74 -4.80 -10.48
N VAL A 119 -0.33 -4.92 -9.68
CA VAL A 119 -0.35 -5.74 -8.45
C VAL A 119 -0.12 -7.22 -8.77
N GLN A 120 -0.78 -7.77 -9.80
CA GLN A 120 -0.58 -9.17 -10.23
C GLN A 120 0.86 -9.43 -10.72
N VAL A 121 1.42 -8.52 -11.52
CA VAL A 121 2.82 -8.58 -11.95
C VAL A 121 3.76 -8.53 -10.75
N LEU A 122 3.50 -7.66 -9.77
CA LEU A 122 4.28 -7.55 -8.55
C LEU A 122 4.22 -8.83 -7.71
N GLN A 123 3.05 -9.46 -7.62
CA GLN A 123 2.87 -10.75 -6.95
C GLN A 123 3.70 -11.86 -7.62
N SER A 124 3.73 -11.91 -8.96
CA SER A 124 4.50 -12.92 -9.69
C SER A 124 6.02 -12.86 -9.40
N ARG A 125 6.55 -11.65 -9.13
CA ARG A 125 7.96 -11.43 -8.79
C ARG A 125 8.37 -12.02 -7.44
N SER A 126 7.40 -12.30 -6.55
CA SER A 126 7.63 -12.96 -5.24
C SER A 126 8.35 -14.32 -5.38
N ARG A 127 8.17 -15.03 -6.50
CA ARG A 127 8.81 -16.32 -6.76
C ARG A 127 10.33 -16.24 -7.02
N THR A 128 10.84 -15.06 -7.36
CA THR A 128 12.25 -14.85 -7.75
C THR A 128 13.09 -14.17 -6.67
N CYS A 129 12.45 -13.76 -5.57
CA CYS A 129 13.11 -13.03 -4.48
C CYS A 129 13.63 -13.98 -3.40
N THR A 130 14.53 -13.48 -2.54
CA THR A 130 14.93 -14.21 -1.33
C THR A 130 13.73 -14.45 -0.41
N GLU A 131 13.79 -15.45 0.47
CA GLU A 131 12.66 -15.79 1.34
C GLU A 131 12.19 -14.62 2.22
N GLN A 132 13.12 -13.79 2.70
CA GLN A 132 12.83 -12.59 3.49
C GLN A 132 12.14 -11.51 2.64
N GLU A 133 12.68 -11.23 1.45
CA GLU A 133 12.08 -10.27 0.51
C GLU A 133 10.71 -10.73 0.02
N ALA A 134 10.52 -12.03 -0.21
CA ALA A 134 9.25 -12.60 -0.62
C ALA A 134 8.16 -12.40 0.44
N ARG A 135 8.50 -12.51 1.74
CA ARG A 135 7.58 -12.22 2.84
C ARG A 135 7.17 -10.75 2.87
N VAL A 136 8.13 -9.83 2.75
CA VAL A 136 7.86 -8.38 2.70
C VAL A 136 7.00 -8.03 1.48
N LEU A 137 7.37 -8.56 0.32
CA LEU A 137 6.65 -8.32 -0.94
C LEU A 137 5.21 -8.82 -0.88
N ARG A 138 4.95 -10.00 -0.30
CA ARG A 138 3.56 -10.45 -0.08
C ARG A 138 2.79 -9.46 0.78
N ASN A 139 3.37 -8.97 1.88
CA ASN A 139 2.70 -7.99 2.74
C ASN A 139 2.37 -6.70 1.99
N VAL A 140 3.30 -6.21 1.16
CA VAL A 140 3.07 -5.03 0.30
C VAL A 140 1.98 -5.29 -0.74
N VAL A 141 1.99 -6.44 -1.43
CA VAL A 141 0.94 -6.81 -2.38
C VAL A 141 -0.43 -6.86 -1.71
N SER A 142 -0.50 -7.37 -0.48
CA SER A 142 -1.72 -7.37 0.34
C SER A 142 -2.27 -5.97 0.57
N SER A 143 -1.40 -5.06 1.06
CA SER A 143 -1.84 -3.74 1.45
C SER A 143 -2.25 -2.92 0.24
N LEU A 144 -1.56 -3.10 -0.90
CA LEU A 144 -1.94 -2.49 -2.18
C LEU A 144 -3.27 -3.06 -2.70
N ALA A 145 -3.46 -4.38 -2.66
CA ALA A 145 -4.71 -5.01 -3.08
C ALA A 145 -5.89 -4.55 -2.21
N GLN A 146 -5.71 -4.49 -0.89
CA GLN A 146 -6.72 -4.01 0.06
C GLN A 146 -7.06 -2.53 -0.20
N ALA A 147 -6.05 -1.67 -0.36
CA ALA A 147 -6.27 -0.26 -0.68
C ALA A 147 -7.04 -0.07 -1.99
N LEU A 148 -6.75 -0.90 -3.01
CA LEU A 148 -7.44 -0.86 -4.29
C LEU A 148 -8.88 -1.40 -4.19
N GLN A 149 -9.10 -2.42 -3.35
CA GLN A 149 -10.44 -2.95 -3.06
C GLN A 149 -11.30 -1.90 -2.34
N ASP A 150 -10.77 -1.25 -1.31
CA ASP A 150 -11.44 -0.15 -0.60
C ASP A 150 -11.76 1.03 -1.54
N LEU A 151 -10.87 1.32 -2.50
CA LEU A 151 -11.11 2.38 -3.47
C LEU A 151 -12.21 1.99 -4.48
N SER A 152 -12.21 0.74 -4.94
CA SER A 152 -13.25 0.19 -5.82
C SER A 152 -14.62 0.19 -5.15
N THR A 153 -14.71 -0.22 -3.87
CA THR A 153 -15.97 -0.15 -3.13
C THR A 153 -16.45 1.28 -2.99
N ASN A 154 -15.59 2.23 -2.61
CA ASN A 154 -15.95 3.65 -2.51
C ASN A 154 -16.45 4.22 -3.85
N PHE A 155 -15.79 3.88 -4.96
CA PHE A 155 -16.20 4.33 -6.29
C PHE A 155 -17.58 3.78 -6.69
N ARG A 156 -17.81 2.48 -6.48
CA ARG A 156 -19.10 1.84 -6.78
C ARG A 156 -20.24 2.43 -5.95
N HIS A 157 -20.00 2.72 -4.67
CA HIS A 157 -20.98 3.42 -3.83
C HIS A 157 -21.25 4.83 -4.34
N ALA A 158 -20.21 5.61 -4.66
CA ALA A 158 -20.37 6.96 -5.20
C ALA A 158 -21.16 6.99 -6.52
N GLN A 159 -20.90 6.03 -7.43
CA GLN A 159 -21.65 5.88 -8.68
C GLN A 159 -23.10 5.45 -8.43
N SER A 160 -23.33 4.49 -7.53
CA SER A 160 -24.69 4.05 -7.16
C SER A 160 -25.50 5.18 -6.52
N ASP A 161 -24.88 5.99 -5.67
CA ASP A 161 -25.53 7.15 -5.04
C ASP A 161 -25.86 8.23 -6.07
N TYR A 162 -24.96 8.48 -7.03
CA TYR A 162 -25.21 9.40 -8.13
C TYR A 162 -26.40 8.93 -9.00
N LEU A 163 -26.42 7.67 -9.43
CA LEU A 163 -27.53 7.09 -10.20
C LEU A 163 -28.86 7.21 -9.45
N LYS A 164 -28.87 6.93 -8.14
CA LYS A 164 -30.08 7.05 -7.31
C LYS A 164 -30.58 8.50 -7.25
N ARG A 165 -29.67 9.47 -7.07
CA ARG A 165 -30.03 10.90 -7.05
C ARG A 165 -30.56 11.38 -8.40
N MET A 166 -29.95 10.92 -9.50
CA MET A 166 -30.38 11.24 -10.84
C MET A 166 -31.79 10.70 -11.13
N LYS A 167 -32.05 9.43 -10.81
CA LYS A 167 -33.38 8.82 -10.95
C LYS A 167 -34.45 9.54 -10.10
N ASN A 168 -34.13 9.88 -8.85
CA ASN A 168 -35.06 10.62 -7.99
C ASN A 168 -35.40 12.01 -8.54
N ARG A 169 -34.45 12.68 -9.20
CA ARG A 169 -34.68 13.97 -9.87
C ARG A 169 -35.62 13.79 -11.07
N GLU A 170 -35.41 12.72 -11.85
CA GLU A 170 -36.23 12.40 -13.01
C GLU A 170 -37.68 12.07 -12.62
N GLU A 171 -37.89 11.20 -11.63
CA GLU A 171 -39.23 10.87 -11.12
C GLU A 171 -39.98 12.13 -10.67
N ARG A 172 -39.30 13.05 -9.98
CA ARG A 172 -39.88 14.34 -9.58
C ARG A 172 -40.24 15.23 -10.78
N SER A 173 -39.42 15.23 -11.84
CA SER A 173 -39.70 15.99 -13.06
C SER A 173 -40.82 15.39 -13.89
N LYS A 174 -40.93 14.05 -13.96
CA LYS A 174 -42.02 13.35 -14.64
C LYS A 174 -43.37 13.67 -14.02
N HIS A 175 -43.48 13.67 -12.69
CA HIS A 175 -44.71 14.04 -11.99
C HIS A 175 -45.21 15.46 -12.34
N PHE A 176 -44.31 16.40 -12.65
CA PHE A 176 -44.68 17.76 -13.05
C PHE A 176 -45.25 17.82 -14.47
N PHE A 177 -44.69 17.04 -15.40
CA PHE A 177 -45.17 17.00 -16.79
C PHE A 177 -46.41 16.12 -16.97
N ASP A 178 -46.51 15.00 -16.27
CA ASP A 178 -47.64 14.07 -16.34
C ASP A 178 -48.93 14.67 -15.75
N THR A 179 -48.79 15.63 -14.81
CA THR A 179 -49.94 16.40 -14.26
C THR A 179 -50.35 17.57 -15.17
N SER A 180 -49.52 17.96 -16.13
CA SER A 180 -49.75 19.15 -16.98
C SER A 180 -50.55 18.89 -18.25
N VAL A 181 -51.05 17.67 -18.44
CA VAL A 181 -52.16 17.40 -19.35
C VAL A 181 -53.43 17.17 -18.53
N PRO A 182 -54.10 18.22 -18.01
CA PRO A 182 -55.54 18.13 -17.85
C PRO A 182 -56.08 17.92 -19.26
N LEU A 183 -56.41 16.67 -19.60
CA LEU A 183 -57.46 16.40 -20.56
C LEU A 183 -58.66 17.17 -20.00
N MET A 184 -58.91 18.38 -20.51
CA MET A 184 -60.17 19.07 -20.26
C MET A 184 -61.22 18.18 -20.92
N ASP A 185 -61.71 17.21 -20.14
CA ASP A 185 -63.00 16.57 -20.31
C ASP A 185 -64.05 17.66 -20.02
N ASP A 186 -64.20 18.57 -20.98
CA ASP A 186 -65.34 19.46 -21.03
C ASP A 186 -66.44 18.69 -21.77
N GLY A 187 -67.59 18.60 -21.11
CA GLY A 187 -68.65 17.62 -21.34
C GLY A 187 -69.12 17.44 -22.78
N GLU A 188 -69.59 16.22 -23.03
CA GLU A 188 -70.64 15.83 -24.00
C GLU A 188 -70.46 16.29 -25.45
N ASP A 189 -69.79 15.48 -26.29
CA ASP A 189 -70.33 15.11 -27.61
C ASP A 189 -69.73 13.82 -28.17
N ASP A 190 -70.59 12.99 -28.75
CA ASP A 190 -70.35 11.65 -29.29
C ASP A 190 -69.68 11.72 -30.68
N THR A 191 -68.39 12.10 -30.75
CA THR A 191 -67.62 11.92 -32.00
C THR A 191 -66.21 11.37 -31.74
N LEU A 192 -66.04 10.11 -32.12
CA LEU A 192 -64.79 9.37 -32.26
C LEU A 192 -63.89 10.01 -33.34
N TYR A 193 -63.32 11.19 -33.06
CA TYR A 193 -62.20 11.72 -33.81
C TYR A 193 -60.92 11.48 -33.04
N ASP A 194 -60.10 10.62 -33.62
CA ASP A 194 -58.66 10.48 -33.41
C ASP A 194 -57.98 11.85 -33.54
N ARG A 195 -58.04 12.66 -32.47
CA ARG A 195 -57.27 13.89 -32.33
C ARG A 195 -55.83 13.44 -32.04
N GLY A 196 -55.14 13.05 -33.11
CA GLY A 196 -53.69 12.87 -33.08
C GLY A 196 -53.02 14.09 -32.46
N PHE A 197 -51.88 13.87 -31.79
CA PHE A 197 -51.08 14.93 -31.20
C PHE A 197 -50.96 16.13 -32.15
N THR A 198 -51.17 17.34 -31.64
CA THR A 198 -50.84 18.56 -32.41
C THR A 198 -49.36 18.55 -32.79
N ASP A 199 -48.96 19.13 -33.92
CA ASP A 199 -47.55 19.14 -34.38
C ASP A 199 -46.60 19.64 -33.28
N ASP A 200 -47.03 20.63 -32.47
CA ASP A 200 -46.31 21.13 -31.30
C ASP A 200 -46.17 20.09 -30.17
N GLN A 201 -47.21 19.28 -29.92
CA GLN A 201 -47.14 18.19 -28.95
C GLN A 201 -46.27 17.03 -29.48
N LEU A 202 -46.31 16.73 -30.77
CA LEU A 202 -45.50 15.69 -31.37
C LEU A 202 -44.00 16.07 -31.30
N ALA A 203 -43.66 17.32 -31.57
CA ALA A 203 -42.31 17.85 -31.40
C ALA A 203 -41.84 17.81 -29.93
N LEU A 204 -42.74 18.11 -28.98
CA LEU A 204 -42.43 18.03 -27.55
C LEU A 204 -42.17 16.59 -27.09
N VAL A 205 -42.98 15.64 -27.58
CA VAL A 205 -42.81 14.20 -27.30
C VAL A 205 -41.50 13.71 -27.91
N GLU A 206 -41.21 14.06 -29.17
CA GLU A 206 -39.96 13.69 -29.85
C GLU A 206 -38.74 14.21 -29.08
N GLN A 207 -38.73 15.48 -28.68
CA GLN A 207 -37.66 16.07 -27.87
C GLN A 207 -37.50 15.36 -26.52
N ASN A 208 -38.61 15.01 -25.85
CA ASN A 208 -38.59 14.27 -24.59
C ASN A 208 -38.03 12.85 -24.79
N THR A 209 -38.42 12.16 -25.86
CA THR A 209 -37.92 10.81 -26.18
C THR A 209 -36.42 10.78 -26.44
N LEU A 210 -35.88 11.76 -27.18
CA LEU A 210 -34.45 11.88 -27.43
C LEU A 210 -33.66 12.12 -26.13
N MET A 211 -34.18 12.99 -25.26
CA MET A 211 -33.57 13.27 -23.96
C MET A 211 -33.56 12.03 -23.06
N VAL A 212 -34.63 11.23 -23.07
CA VAL A 212 -34.70 9.97 -22.31
C VAL A 212 -33.70 8.94 -22.84
N GLU A 213 -33.55 8.83 -24.16
CA GLU A 213 -32.62 7.87 -24.77
C GLU A 213 -31.14 8.19 -24.45
N GLU A 214 -30.75 9.47 -24.51
CA GLU A 214 -29.40 9.92 -24.14
C GLU A 214 -29.10 9.63 -22.67
N ARG A 215 -30.09 9.83 -21.79
CA ARG A 215 -29.97 9.48 -20.35
C ARG A 215 -29.83 7.99 -20.11
N GLU A 216 -30.61 7.15 -20.80
CA GLU A 216 -30.46 5.70 -20.69
C GLU A 216 -29.07 5.23 -21.13
N ARG A 217 -28.47 5.90 -22.12
CA ARG A 217 -27.09 5.64 -22.52
C ARG A 217 -26.10 5.98 -21.41
N GLU A 218 -26.23 7.15 -20.77
CA GLU A 218 -25.40 7.55 -19.62
C GLU A 218 -25.49 6.53 -18.47
N ILE A 219 -26.72 6.15 -18.09
CA ILE A 219 -26.96 5.16 -17.03
C ILE A 219 -26.30 3.82 -17.38
N ARG A 220 -26.49 3.34 -18.61
CA ARG A 220 -25.88 2.07 -19.07
C ARG A 220 -24.37 2.11 -18.95
N GLN A 221 -23.75 3.23 -19.29
CA GLN A 221 -22.30 3.37 -19.19
C GLN A 221 -21.81 3.34 -17.74
N ILE A 222 -22.48 4.02 -16.83
CA ILE A 222 -22.13 3.98 -15.41
C ILE A 222 -22.30 2.56 -14.85
N VAL A 223 -23.41 1.89 -15.18
CA VAL A 223 -23.66 0.50 -14.77
C VAL A 223 -22.59 -0.44 -15.32
N GLN A 224 -22.15 -0.24 -16.57
CA GLN A 224 -21.05 -1.00 -17.15
C GLN A 224 -19.76 -0.79 -16.35
N SER A 225 -19.41 0.46 -15.99
CA SER A 225 -18.23 0.75 -15.17
C SER A 225 -18.28 0.07 -13.80
N ILE A 226 -19.47 0.01 -13.17
CA ILE A 226 -19.67 -0.71 -11.90
C ILE A 226 -19.49 -2.22 -12.08
N SER A 227 -19.96 -2.77 -13.22
CA SER A 227 -19.82 -4.18 -13.56
C SER A 227 -18.35 -4.56 -13.78
N ASP A 228 -17.62 -3.77 -14.56
CA ASP A 228 -16.19 -3.98 -14.85
C ASP A 228 -15.37 -4.00 -13.55
N LEU A 229 -15.67 -3.08 -12.62
CA LEU A 229 -15.01 -3.05 -11.31
C LEU A 229 -15.39 -4.21 -10.39
N ASN A 230 -16.49 -4.91 -10.64
CA ASN A 230 -16.87 -6.11 -9.90
C ASN A 230 -15.94 -7.28 -10.24
N GLU A 231 -15.51 -7.39 -11.49
CA GLU A 231 -14.49 -8.36 -11.90
C GLU A 231 -13.17 -8.10 -11.17
N ILE A 232 -12.69 -6.84 -11.21
CA ILE A 232 -11.48 -6.42 -10.48
C ILE A 232 -11.62 -6.72 -8.98
N PHE A 233 -12.78 -6.42 -8.39
CA PHE A 233 -13.03 -6.67 -6.97
C PHE A 233 -12.90 -8.15 -6.60
N ARG A 234 -13.38 -9.07 -7.44
CA ARG A 234 -13.27 -10.51 -7.19
C ARG A 234 -11.82 -10.98 -7.28
N ASP A 235 -11.09 -10.51 -8.29
CA ASP A 235 -9.68 -10.86 -8.48
C ASP A 235 -8.79 -10.37 -7.33
N LEU A 236 -8.99 -9.12 -6.88
CA LEU A 236 -8.28 -8.57 -5.74
C LEU A 236 -8.68 -9.25 -4.43
N GLY A 237 -9.96 -9.59 -4.28
CA GLY A 237 -10.48 -10.31 -3.13
C GLY A 237 -9.82 -11.68 -2.95
N ALA A 238 -9.60 -12.43 -4.05
CA ALA A 238 -8.89 -13.70 -4.01
C ALA A 238 -7.46 -13.56 -3.47
N MET A 239 -6.72 -12.52 -3.89
CA MET A 239 -5.36 -12.25 -3.42
C MET A 239 -5.29 -11.91 -1.91
N ILE A 240 -6.33 -11.27 -1.37
CA ILE A 240 -6.38 -10.90 0.06
C ILE A 240 -6.74 -12.10 0.93
N VAL A 241 -7.68 -12.95 0.46
CA VAL A 241 -8.13 -14.15 1.18
C VAL A 241 -7.03 -15.19 1.28
N GLU A 242 -6.26 -15.43 0.20
CA GLU A 242 -5.16 -16.42 0.19
C GLU A 242 -4.11 -16.16 1.27
N GLN A 243 -3.99 -14.91 1.69
CA GLN A 243 -2.95 -14.48 2.60
C GLN A 243 -3.41 -14.43 4.07
N GLY A 244 -4.71 -14.65 4.36
CA GLY A 244 -5.27 -14.71 5.72
C GLY A 244 -5.63 -13.34 6.31
N THR A 245 -6.25 -13.29 7.50
CA THR A 245 -6.63 -12.02 8.15
C THR A 245 -5.39 -11.24 8.62
N VAL A 246 -5.42 -9.90 8.56
CA VAL A 246 -4.30 -9.03 8.98
C VAL A 246 -3.88 -9.31 10.44
N LEU A 247 -4.85 -9.63 11.31
CA LEU A 247 -4.59 -9.90 12.73
C LEU A 247 -3.80 -11.21 12.92
N ASP A 248 -4.21 -12.27 12.22
CA ASP A 248 -3.56 -13.59 12.26
C ASP A 248 -2.07 -13.50 11.84
N ARG A 249 -1.75 -12.61 10.89
CA ARG A 249 -0.36 -12.36 10.49
C ARG A 249 0.45 -11.58 11.50
N ILE A 250 -0.15 -10.62 12.21
CA ILE A 250 0.55 -9.84 13.23
C ILE A 250 0.92 -10.76 14.38
N ASP A 251 -0.04 -11.54 14.87
CA ASP A 251 0.18 -12.49 15.95
C ASP A 251 1.22 -13.55 15.57
N TYR A 252 1.11 -14.12 14.35
CA TYR A 252 2.10 -15.06 13.83
C TYR A 252 3.51 -14.44 13.74
N ASN A 253 3.65 -13.20 13.23
CA ASN A 253 4.96 -12.56 13.12
C ASN A 253 5.55 -12.18 14.49
N ILE A 254 4.72 -11.79 15.46
CA ILE A 254 5.13 -11.52 16.83
C ILE A 254 5.60 -12.81 17.50
N GLU A 255 4.83 -13.90 17.37
CA GLU A 255 5.18 -15.22 17.90
C GLU A 255 6.51 -15.71 17.32
N GLN A 256 6.68 -15.63 15.99
CA GLN A 256 7.93 -15.98 15.32
C GLN A 256 9.11 -15.12 15.78
N SER A 257 8.88 -13.83 16.03
CA SER A 257 9.93 -12.94 16.55
C SER A 257 10.29 -13.27 18.00
N CYS A 258 9.30 -13.64 18.82
CA CYS A 258 9.50 -14.11 20.18
C CYS A 258 10.36 -15.39 20.19
N MET A 259 9.98 -16.40 19.40
CA MET A 259 10.74 -17.65 19.25
C MET A 259 12.20 -17.41 18.82
N LYS A 260 12.41 -16.59 17.77
CA LYS A 260 13.76 -16.25 17.29
C LYS A 260 14.60 -15.52 18.34
N THR A 261 13.98 -14.67 19.15
CA THR A 261 14.68 -13.96 20.22
C THR A 261 15.08 -14.91 21.34
N GLU A 262 14.21 -15.86 21.69
CA GLU A 262 14.51 -16.91 22.67
C GLU A 262 15.65 -17.82 22.19
N GLU A 263 15.62 -18.25 20.93
CA GLU A 263 16.70 -19.01 20.31
C GLU A 263 18.02 -18.23 20.27
N GLY A 264 17.97 -16.95 19.90
CA GLY A 264 19.12 -16.05 19.93
C GLY A 264 19.71 -15.92 21.34
N LEU A 265 18.87 -15.83 22.37
CA LEU A 265 19.31 -15.80 23.76
C LEU A 265 20.00 -17.11 24.15
N LYS A 266 19.47 -18.28 23.74
CA LYS A 266 20.11 -19.58 23.94
C LYS A 266 21.49 -19.64 23.26
N GLN A 267 21.62 -19.12 22.04
CA GLN A 267 22.91 -19.04 21.34
C GLN A 267 23.91 -18.13 22.05
N LEU A 268 23.48 -16.95 22.52
CA LEU A 268 24.32 -16.05 23.31
C LEU A 268 24.80 -16.70 24.60
N HIS A 269 23.91 -17.42 25.31
CA HIS A 269 24.27 -18.14 26.52
C HIS A 269 25.30 -19.24 26.25
N LYS A 270 25.14 -19.97 25.13
CA LYS A 270 26.11 -20.97 24.68
C LYS A 270 27.46 -20.33 24.33
N ALA A 271 27.45 -19.19 23.65
CA ALA A 271 28.66 -18.43 23.31
C ALA A 271 29.40 -17.94 24.56
N GLU A 272 28.68 -17.45 25.58
CA GLU A 272 29.25 -17.04 26.86
C GLU A 272 29.92 -18.23 27.57
N GLN A 273 29.26 -19.40 27.59
CA GLN A 273 29.83 -20.63 28.16
C GLN A 273 31.11 -21.06 27.44
N TYR A 274 31.14 -20.99 26.10
CA TYR A 274 32.36 -21.25 25.33
C TYR A 274 33.46 -20.25 25.66
N GLN A 275 33.15 -18.95 25.77
CA GLN A 275 34.13 -17.92 26.11
C GLN A 275 34.73 -18.14 27.51
N LYS A 276 33.90 -18.48 28.51
CA LYS A 276 34.37 -18.82 29.87
C LYS A 276 35.27 -20.05 29.89
N LYS A 277 34.95 -21.10 29.12
CA LYS A 277 35.80 -22.29 28.99
C LYS A 277 37.12 -21.98 28.31
N ASN A 278 37.11 -21.17 27.26
CA ASN A 278 38.33 -20.81 26.52
C ASN A 278 39.33 -20.03 27.38
N ARG A 279 38.86 -19.17 28.31
CA ARG A 279 39.72 -18.49 29.28
C ARG A 279 40.51 -19.48 30.16
N LYS A 280 39.89 -20.58 30.59
CA LYS A 280 40.57 -21.62 31.38
C LYS A 280 41.61 -22.37 30.54
N MET A 281 41.30 -22.67 29.28
CA MET A 281 42.23 -23.30 28.34
C MET A 281 43.47 -22.41 28.09
N LEU A 282 43.27 -21.10 27.94
CA LEU A 282 44.37 -20.14 27.75
C LEU A 282 45.32 -20.10 28.95
N VAL A 283 44.79 -20.15 30.18
CA VAL A 283 45.61 -20.23 31.41
C VAL A 283 46.41 -21.54 31.46
N ILE A 284 45.80 -22.68 31.10
CA ILE A 284 46.49 -23.98 31.03
C ILE A 284 47.61 -23.96 29.99
N LEU A 285 47.37 -23.34 28.83
CA LEU A 285 48.38 -23.20 27.78
C LEU A 285 49.57 -22.35 28.25
N ILE A 286 49.32 -21.22 28.92
CA ILE A 286 50.39 -20.39 29.49
C ILE A 286 51.22 -21.19 30.52
N LEU A 287 50.57 -21.93 31.41
CA LEU A 287 51.26 -22.74 32.41
C LEU A 287 52.13 -23.82 31.76
N PHE A 288 51.63 -24.49 30.71
CA PHE A 288 52.39 -25.47 29.94
C PHE A 288 53.65 -24.87 29.30
N VAL A 289 53.55 -23.67 28.70
CA VAL A 289 54.71 -22.97 28.12
C VAL A 289 55.74 -22.62 29.20
N ILE A 290 55.32 -22.15 30.37
CA ILE A 290 56.23 -21.85 31.50
C ILE A 290 56.99 -23.10 31.94
N VAL A 291 56.31 -24.25 32.04
CA VAL A 291 56.95 -25.52 32.43
C VAL A 291 58.01 -25.94 31.42
N ILE A 292 57.74 -25.81 30.11
CA ILE A 292 58.73 -26.10 29.06
C ILE A 292 59.97 -25.21 29.22
N VAL A 293 59.77 -23.91 29.42
CA VAL A 293 60.88 -22.95 29.61
C VAL A 293 61.73 -23.36 30.83
N LEU A 294 61.10 -23.72 31.95
CA LEU A 294 61.82 -24.17 33.15
C LEU A 294 62.63 -25.45 32.92
N ILE A 295 62.08 -26.41 32.18
CA ILE A 295 62.78 -27.66 31.84
C ILE A 295 64.02 -27.36 30.99
N VAL A 296 63.89 -26.50 29.97
CA VAL A 296 65.02 -26.09 29.11
C VAL A 296 66.11 -25.41 29.93
N VAL A 297 65.75 -24.51 30.85
CA VAL A 297 66.70 -23.86 31.76
C VAL A 297 67.39 -24.87 32.67
N LEU A 298 66.66 -25.81 33.27
CA LEU A 298 67.23 -26.84 34.15
C LEU A 298 68.23 -27.74 33.42
N ILE A 299 67.93 -28.16 32.19
CA ILE A 299 68.85 -28.98 31.39
C ILE A 299 70.09 -28.15 31.03
N GLY A 300 69.92 -26.87 30.66
CA GLY A 300 71.03 -25.97 30.37
C GLY A 300 71.96 -25.73 31.56
N VAL A 301 71.41 -25.53 32.77
CA VAL A 301 72.19 -25.33 33.99
C VAL A 301 72.86 -26.62 34.46
N LYS A 302 72.20 -27.78 34.34
CA LYS A 302 72.79 -29.08 34.71
C LYS A 302 73.90 -29.52 33.74
N SER A 303 73.87 -29.04 32.50
CA SER A 303 74.88 -29.33 31.49
C SER A 303 76.15 -28.47 31.63
N HIS A 304 76.19 -27.56 32.59
CA HIS A 304 77.29 -26.63 32.84
C HIS A 304 77.97 -26.91 34.18
#